data_AF-A0A1M7MKX4-F1
#
_entry.id   AF-A0A1M7MKX4-F1
#
_cell.length_a   1.000
_cell.length_b   1.000
_cell.length_c   1.000
_cell.angle_alpha   90.00
_cell.angle_beta   90.00
_cell.angle_gamma   90.00
#
_symmetry.space_group_name_H-M   'P 1'
#
loop_
_entity.id
_entity.type
_entity.pdbx_description
1 polymer ?
#
loop_
_entity_poly.entity_id
_entity_poly.type
_entity_poly.pdbx_seq_one_letter_code
_entity_poly.pdbx_strand_id
1 'polypeptide(L)'
;MIEKNNLSFENTEIAFRHSSNSDLKRAYWLFRVINVNFLVKIGPPITNFAIKIGLPIKGIIKATIFKHFCGGETIAECDKTIKNLHNGSVGTILDYSIEGEDDEQVFDNTCDEIIRTIERAATDKAVPITVFKITGVGRFSLLEKLDEKAQLSVLEQEEWQKAQARVLAICTMAHAKGIPVMIDAEESWIQQTIDMLALDMMHLYNTEKAIVYNTYQLYRHDKLASLKNDHVIAVKGGFILGAKLVRGAYMEKERKRAAEMGYLSPIQPDKQSADKDYDASLDFCTDHIDTIAFVAGTHNEESCRQLAELLDKKGINHKNPHVYFSQLLGMSDNLSFNLANAQYNVAKYVPYGPIKAVLPYLFRRAQENTAIAGQMSRELSLIVKEVKRRKLSK
;
A
#
# COMPACT_ATOMS: atom_id res chain seq x y z
N MET A 1 14.37 30.57 13.45
CA MET A 1 13.09 30.15 14.05
C MET A 1 12.23 29.65 12.90
N ILE A 2 12.13 28.33 12.73
CA ILE A 2 11.22 27.73 11.75
C ILE A 2 9.82 27.97 12.33
N GLU A 3 8.95 28.71 11.62
CA GLU A 3 7.54 28.80 11.99
C GLU A 3 7.03 27.38 12.20
N LYS A 4 6.52 27.08 13.41
CA LYS A 4 5.80 25.82 13.66
C LYS A 4 4.68 25.76 12.64
N ASN A 5 4.88 24.98 11.58
CA ASN A 5 3.83 24.65 10.64
C ASN A 5 2.83 23.83 11.45
N ASN A 6 1.75 24.46 11.92
CA ASN A 6 0.74 23.81 12.76
C ASN A 6 0.00 22.76 11.91
N LEU A 7 0.58 21.55 11.85
CA LEU A 7 -0.01 20.39 11.17
C LEU A 7 -1.40 20.12 11.74
N SER A 8 -2.42 20.30 10.92
CA SER A 8 -3.81 20.09 11.29
C SER A 8 -4.52 19.23 10.27
N PHE A 9 -4.88 18.02 10.67
CA PHE A 9 -5.67 17.09 9.85
C PHE A 9 -7.15 17.47 9.72
N GLU A 10 -7.56 18.57 10.36
CA GLU A 10 -8.89 19.16 10.29
C GLU A 10 -9.04 20.26 9.23
N ASN A 11 -7.94 20.67 8.61
CA ASN A 11 -7.96 21.72 7.58
C ASN A 11 -8.48 21.16 6.26
N THR A 12 -9.78 21.31 6.03
CA THR A 12 -10.46 20.81 4.83
C THR A 12 -10.14 21.61 3.58
N GLU A 13 -9.72 22.87 3.72
CA GLU A 13 -9.34 23.70 2.58
C GLU A 13 -8.05 23.18 1.94
N ILE A 14 -7.06 22.77 2.76
CA ILE A 14 -5.86 22.09 2.25
C ILE A 14 -6.25 20.70 1.73
N ALA A 15 -6.99 19.92 2.54
CA ALA A 15 -7.36 18.54 2.23
C ALA A 15 -8.05 18.37 0.88
N PHE A 16 -8.86 19.33 0.45
CA PHE A 16 -9.69 19.21 -0.76
C PHE A 16 -9.38 20.27 -1.82
N ARG A 17 -8.27 21.01 -1.72
CA ARG A 17 -7.93 22.09 -2.65
C ARG A 17 -7.86 21.62 -4.11
N HIS A 18 -7.41 20.38 -4.32
CA HIS A 18 -7.32 19.71 -5.62
C HIS A 18 -8.67 19.21 -6.17
N SER A 19 -9.70 19.15 -5.32
CA SER A 19 -11.01 18.61 -5.69
C SER A 19 -11.94 19.71 -6.22
N SER A 20 -12.54 19.48 -7.39
CA SER A 20 -13.61 20.35 -7.87
C SER A 20 -14.90 20.16 -7.07
N ASN A 21 -15.83 21.12 -7.17
CA ASN A 21 -17.15 21.01 -6.53
C ASN A 21 -17.91 19.77 -7.03
N SER A 22 -17.72 19.37 -8.28
CA SER A 22 -18.31 18.15 -8.84
C SER A 22 -17.69 16.89 -8.24
N ASP A 23 -16.38 16.89 -7.99
CA ASP A 23 -15.66 15.76 -7.39
C ASP A 23 -16.13 15.56 -5.94
N LEU A 24 -16.25 16.64 -5.17
CA LEU A 24 -16.76 16.62 -3.79
C LEU A 24 -18.18 16.07 -3.70
N LYS A 25 -19.08 16.48 -4.61
CA LYS A 25 -20.46 15.95 -4.65
C LYS A 25 -20.47 14.46 -4.98
N ARG A 26 -19.64 14.01 -5.93
CA ARG A 26 -19.55 12.58 -6.26
C ARG A 26 -18.99 11.77 -5.10
N ALA A 27 -17.92 12.24 -4.46
CA ALA A 27 -17.34 11.60 -3.28
C ALA A 27 -18.37 11.52 -2.15
N TYR A 28 -19.09 12.61 -1.85
CA TYR A 28 -20.16 12.62 -0.85
C TYR A 28 -21.19 11.50 -1.07
N TRP A 29 -21.72 11.36 -2.29
CA TRP A 29 -22.68 10.31 -2.61
C TRP A 29 -22.08 8.92 -2.54
N LEU A 30 -20.85 8.74 -3.03
CA LEU A 30 -20.13 7.48 -2.98
C LEU A 30 -19.95 6.99 -1.53
N PHE A 31 -19.38 7.83 -0.66
CA PHE A 31 -19.18 7.49 0.75
C PHE A 31 -20.50 7.25 1.47
N ARG A 32 -21.56 8.00 1.14
CA ARG A 32 -22.90 7.78 1.70
C ARG A 32 -23.48 6.42 1.33
N VAL A 33 -23.29 5.97 0.09
CA VAL A 33 -23.74 4.66 -0.39
C VAL A 33 -22.92 3.53 0.23
N ILE A 34 -21.58 3.67 0.29
CA ILE A 34 -20.71 2.64 0.88
C ILE A 34 -20.95 2.49 2.38
N ASN A 35 -21.31 3.56 3.09
CA ASN A 35 -21.66 3.51 4.51
C ASN A 35 -22.98 2.73 4.78
N VAL A 36 -23.70 2.30 3.74
CA VAL A 36 -24.81 1.36 3.87
C VAL A 36 -24.26 -0.06 3.84
N ASN A 37 -24.00 -0.62 5.03
CA ASN A 37 -23.43 -1.96 5.25
C ASN A 37 -24.03 -3.10 4.40
N PHE A 38 -25.31 -2.98 4.02
CA PHE A 38 -26.00 -3.94 3.15
C PHE A 38 -25.39 -4.07 1.76
N LEU A 39 -25.00 -2.95 1.12
CA LEU A 39 -24.49 -2.94 -0.25
C LEU A 39 -23.04 -3.45 -0.34
N VAL A 40 -22.27 -3.30 0.73
CA VAL A 40 -20.88 -3.78 0.80
C VAL A 40 -20.81 -5.32 0.90
N LYS A 41 -21.78 -5.95 1.57
CA LYS A 41 -21.81 -7.42 1.72
C LYS A 41 -22.41 -8.13 0.51
N ILE A 42 -23.40 -7.53 -0.15
CA ILE A 42 -24.15 -8.15 -1.27
C ILE A 42 -23.61 -7.69 -2.64
N GLY A 43 -22.91 -6.55 -2.69
CA GLY A 43 -22.35 -6.00 -3.93
C GLY A 43 -21.34 -6.90 -4.64
N PRO A 44 -20.32 -7.47 -3.96
CA PRO A 44 -19.34 -8.35 -4.57
C PRO A 44 -19.94 -9.58 -5.28
N PRO A 45 -20.81 -10.40 -4.66
CA PRO A 45 -21.38 -11.56 -5.35
C PRO A 45 -22.27 -11.17 -6.53
N ILE A 46 -23.08 -10.10 -6.43
CA ILE A 46 -23.92 -9.62 -7.54
C ILE A 46 -23.06 -9.11 -8.69
N THR A 47 -22.01 -8.34 -8.38
CA THR A 47 -21.13 -7.75 -9.38
C THR A 47 -20.33 -8.84 -10.11
N ASN A 48 -19.80 -9.83 -9.37
CA ASN A 48 -19.13 -10.98 -9.96
C ASN A 48 -20.08 -11.80 -10.83
N PHE A 49 -21.31 -12.04 -10.37
CA PHE A 49 -22.33 -12.72 -11.19
C PHE A 49 -22.61 -11.94 -12.48
N ALA A 50 -22.88 -10.64 -12.38
CA ALA A 50 -23.17 -9.78 -13.53
C ALA A 50 -22.02 -9.71 -14.54
N ILE A 51 -20.76 -9.65 -14.08
CA ILE A 51 -19.58 -9.72 -14.96
C ILE A 51 -19.47 -11.10 -15.62
N LYS A 52 -19.72 -12.17 -14.87
CA LYS A 52 -19.63 -13.55 -15.36
C LYS A 52 -20.65 -13.84 -16.46
N ILE A 53 -21.87 -13.30 -16.34
CA ILE A 53 -22.92 -13.46 -17.36
C ILE A 53 -22.88 -12.38 -18.46
N GLY A 54 -21.89 -11.48 -18.42
CA GLY A 54 -21.68 -10.47 -19.48
C GLY A 54 -22.62 -9.26 -19.45
N LEU A 55 -23.27 -8.95 -18.32
CA LEU A 55 -24.08 -7.73 -18.21
C LEU A 55 -23.22 -6.46 -18.38
N PRO A 56 -23.72 -5.42 -19.06
CA PRO A 56 -22.95 -4.21 -19.40
C PRO A 56 -22.78 -3.23 -18.22
N ILE A 57 -22.35 -3.72 -17.05
CA ILE A 57 -22.19 -2.89 -15.83
C ILE A 57 -20.80 -2.24 -15.70
N LYS A 58 -19.85 -2.59 -16.58
CA LYS A 58 -18.46 -2.08 -16.54
C LYS A 58 -18.38 -0.56 -16.57
N GLY A 59 -19.22 0.10 -17.38
CA GLY A 59 -19.23 1.56 -17.49
C GLY A 59 -19.61 2.24 -16.17
N ILE A 60 -20.58 1.68 -15.44
CA ILE A 60 -21.02 2.19 -14.14
C ILE A 60 -19.91 2.00 -13.10
N ILE A 61 -19.30 0.82 -13.05
CA ILE A 61 -18.18 0.52 -12.16
C ILE A 61 -17.01 1.48 -12.43
N LYS A 62 -16.63 1.65 -13.71
CA LYS A 62 -15.55 2.56 -14.14
C LYS A 62 -15.85 4.00 -13.72
N ALA A 63 -17.10 4.45 -13.89
CA ALA A 63 -17.50 5.83 -13.57
C ALA A 63 -17.65 6.13 -12.07
N THR A 64 -17.68 5.11 -11.21
CA THR A 64 -17.97 5.23 -9.77
C THR A 64 -16.77 4.81 -8.89
N ILE A 65 -16.80 3.59 -8.35
CA ILE A 65 -15.83 3.07 -7.38
C ILE A 65 -14.42 3.07 -8.00
N PHE A 66 -14.28 2.60 -9.23
CA PHE A 66 -12.98 2.52 -9.89
C PHE A 66 -12.34 3.90 -10.06
N LYS A 67 -13.09 4.90 -10.58
CA LYS A 67 -12.59 6.28 -10.74
C LYS A 67 -12.18 6.95 -9.43
N HIS A 68 -12.74 6.52 -8.30
CA HIS A 68 -12.43 7.11 -7.00
C HIS A 68 -11.20 6.47 -6.33
N PHE A 69 -11.06 5.14 -6.44
CA PHE A 69 -10.04 4.38 -5.72
C PHE A 69 -8.88 3.87 -6.60
N CYS A 70 -8.98 4.00 -7.92
CA CYS A 70 -7.97 3.53 -8.87
C CYS A 70 -7.49 4.67 -9.78
N GLY A 71 -6.23 4.59 -10.21
CA GLY A 71 -5.62 5.56 -11.12
C GLY A 71 -6.13 5.46 -12.56
N GLY A 72 -6.41 4.24 -13.01
CA GLY A 72 -6.80 3.93 -14.39
C GLY A 72 -6.61 2.43 -14.71
N GLU A 73 -6.82 2.04 -15.96
CA GLU A 73 -6.52 0.66 -16.40
C GLU A 73 -5.07 0.49 -16.89
N THR A 74 -4.38 1.59 -17.21
CA THR A 74 -2.98 1.61 -17.69
C THR A 74 -2.19 2.74 -17.02
N ILE A 75 -0.86 2.70 -17.11
CA ILE A 75 0.02 3.78 -16.62
C ILE A 75 -0.39 5.13 -17.24
N ALA A 76 -0.70 5.17 -18.53
CA ALA A 76 -1.11 6.40 -19.23
C ALA A 76 -2.44 6.96 -18.71
N GLU A 77 -3.42 6.09 -18.40
CA GLU A 77 -4.69 6.53 -17.79
C GLU A 77 -4.48 7.15 -16.40
N CYS A 78 -3.40 6.80 -15.70
CA CYS A 78 -3.07 7.34 -14.39
C CYS A 78 -2.54 8.79 -14.41
N ASP A 79 -2.18 9.34 -15.58
CA ASP A 79 -1.56 10.67 -15.71
C ASP A 79 -2.34 11.79 -15.02
N LYS A 80 -3.67 11.75 -15.12
CA LYS A 80 -4.53 12.76 -14.47
C LYS A 80 -4.42 12.66 -12.95
N THR A 81 -4.43 11.45 -12.42
CA THR A 81 -4.31 11.18 -10.98
C THR A 81 -2.93 11.59 -10.48
N ILE A 82 -1.87 11.20 -11.19
CA ILE A 82 -0.48 11.57 -10.90
C ILE A 82 -0.34 13.10 -10.83
N LYS A 83 -0.79 13.83 -11.86
CA LYS A 83 -0.74 15.31 -11.90
C LYS A 83 -1.52 15.95 -10.76
N ASN A 84 -2.72 15.44 -10.46
CA ASN A 84 -3.54 15.97 -9.38
C ASN A 84 -2.88 15.82 -8.00
N LEU A 85 -2.28 14.65 -7.72
CA LEU A 85 -1.54 14.41 -6.47
C LEU A 85 -0.28 15.29 -6.41
N HIS A 86 0.48 15.35 -7.50
CA HIS A 86 1.73 16.11 -7.56
C HIS A 86 1.52 17.61 -7.36
N ASN A 87 0.42 18.18 -7.87
CA ASN A 87 0.05 19.58 -7.64
C ASN A 87 -0.15 19.91 -6.14
N GLY A 88 -0.48 18.92 -5.31
CA GLY A 88 -0.54 19.04 -3.85
C GLY A 88 0.72 18.58 -3.12
N SER A 89 1.84 18.43 -3.83
CA SER A 89 3.11 17.89 -3.30
C SER A 89 3.01 16.47 -2.74
N VAL A 90 2.06 15.67 -3.26
CA VAL A 90 1.89 14.26 -2.91
C VAL A 90 2.40 13.40 -4.07
N GLY A 91 3.30 12.47 -3.78
CA GLY A 91 3.78 11.49 -4.74
C GLY A 91 2.77 10.39 -5.04
N THR A 92 3.06 9.60 -6.07
CA THR A 92 2.25 8.45 -6.51
C THR A 92 3.09 7.18 -6.40
N ILE A 93 2.53 6.14 -5.81
CA ILE A 93 3.05 4.77 -5.87
C ILE A 93 2.10 4.00 -6.79
N LEU A 94 2.52 3.75 -8.03
CA LEU A 94 1.72 2.99 -8.98
C LEU A 94 1.77 1.50 -8.59
N ASP A 95 0.60 0.92 -8.33
CA ASP A 95 0.42 -0.50 -8.01
C ASP A 95 -0.32 -1.16 -9.17
N TYR A 96 0.40 -1.99 -9.94
CA TYR A 96 -0.24 -2.82 -10.94
C TYR A 96 -0.94 -3.98 -10.25
N SER A 97 -2.27 -3.86 -10.10
CA SER A 97 -3.06 -4.71 -9.20
C SER A 97 -3.42 -6.07 -9.83
N ILE A 98 -2.41 -6.83 -10.22
CA ILE A 98 -2.49 -8.25 -10.59
C ILE A 98 -1.95 -9.08 -9.42
N GLU A 99 -2.72 -10.08 -8.99
CA GLU A 99 -2.37 -10.99 -7.89
C GLU A 99 -3.05 -12.35 -8.08
N GLY A 100 -2.42 -13.42 -7.57
CA GLY A 100 -3.03 -14.76 -7.53
C GLY A 100 -3.28 -15.39 -8.90
N GLU A 101 -2.39 -15.12 -9.86
CA GLU A 101 -2.40 -15.75 -11.18
C GLU A 101 -1.67 -17.10 -11.13
N ASP A 102 -1.92 -17.98 -12.11
CA ASP A 102 -1.32 -19.33 -12.20
C ASP A 102 -0.67 -19.59 -13.59
N ASP A 103 -0.48 -18.54 -14.40
CA ASP A 103 0.01 -18.63 -15.78
C ASP A 103 1.36 -17.92 -15.96
N GLU A 104 2.34 -18.64 -16.52
CA GLU A 104 3.71 -18.15 -16.71
C GLU A 104 3.80 -16.92 -17.62
N GLN A 105 2.96 -16.84 -18.66
CA GLN A 105 2.95 -15.69 -19.55
C GLN A 105 2.38 -14.46 -18.83
N VAL A 106 1.40 -14.65 -17.94
CA VAL A 106 0.88 -13.57 -17.10
C VAL A 106 1.94 -13.07 -16.12
N PHE A 107 2.75 -13.95 -15.53
CA PHE A 107 3.86 -13.54 -14.67
C PHE A 107 4.94 -12.74 -15.43
N ASP A 108 5.30 -13.16 -16.65
CA ASP A 108 6.25 -12.43 -17.48
C ASP A 108 5.71 -11.04 -17.87
N ASN A 109 4.45 -10.98 -18.30
CA ASN A 109 3.79 -9.71 -18.64
C ASN A 109 3.70 -8.77 -17.42
N THR A 110 3.46 -9.33 -16.23
CA THR A 110 3.40 -8.57 -14.98
C THR A 110 4.78 -8.03 -14.61
N CYS A 111 5.84 -8.83 -14.76
CA CYS A 111 7.23 -8.38 -14.58
C CYS A 111 7.56 -7.20 -15.51
N ASP A 112 7.22 -7.31 -16.80
CA ASP A 112 7.44 -6.25 -17.79
C ASP A 112 6.67 -4.96 -17.42
N GLU A 113 5.42 -5.10 -16.97
CA GLU A 113 4.62 -3.94 -16.57
C GLU A 113 5.17 -3.27 -15.30
N ILE A 114 5.65 -4.04 -14.33
CA ILE A 114 6.33 -3.50 -13.13
C ILE A 114 7.61 -2.75 -13.54
N ILE A 115 8.40 -3.29 -14.47
CA ILE A 115 9.58 -2.59 -15.02
C ILE A 115 9.18 -1.27 -15.66
N ARG A 116 8.07 -1.22 -16.42
CA ARG A 116 7.56 0.04 -16.99
C ARG A 116 7.15 1.06 -15.93
N THR A 117 6.65 0.63 -14.76
CA THR A 117 6.39 1.57 -13.65
C THR A 117 7.68 2.20 -13.13
N ILE A 118 8.77 1.43 -13.08
CA ILE A 118 10.10 1.91 -12.67
C ILE A 118 10.65 2.88 -13.72
N GLU A 119 10.52 2.57 -15.00
CA GLU A 119 10.93 3.47 -16.09
C GLU A 119 10.13 4.78 -16.09
N ARG A 120 8.83 4.71 -15.79
CA ARG A 120 7.99 5.89 -15.59
C ARG A 120 8.50 6.71 -14.41
N ALA A 121 8.76 6.09 -13.26
CA ALA A 121 9.29 6.77 -12.08
C ALA A 121 10.66 7.42 -12.32
N ALA A 122 11.52 6.80 -13.13
CA ALA A 122 12.82 7.35 -13.51
C ALA A 122 12.73 8.67 -14.30
N THR A 123 11.60 8.92 -14.97
CA THR A 123 11.39 10.13 -15.80
C THR A 123 10.36 11.10 -15.22
N ASP A 124 9.65 10.71 -14.16
CA ASP A 124 8.56 11.48 -13.56
C ASP A 124 8.71 11.54 -12.03
N LYS A 125 9.19 12.68 -11.53
CA LYS A 125 9.38 12.92 -10.08
C LYS A 125 8.07 12.84 -9.27
N ALA A 126 6.91 12.83 -9.92
CA ALA A 126 5.64 12.59 -9.25
C ALA A 126 5.45 11.13 -8.80
N VAL A 127 6.28 10.21 -9.26
CA VAL A 127 6.25 8.79 -8.90
C VAL A 127 7.56 8.43 -8.17
N PRO A 128 7.68 8.75 -6.86
CA PRO A 128 8.95 8.63 -6.14
C PRO A 128 9.34 7.20 -5.75
N ILE A 129 8.37 6.27 -5.68
CA ILE A 129 8.53 4.89 -5.19
C ILE A 129 7.57 3.99 -5.99
N THR A 130 7.97 2.78 -6.34
CA THR A 130 7.15 1.75 -6.99
C THR A 130 6.87 0.56 -6.07
N VAL A 131 6.03 -0.37 -6.50
CA VAL A 131 5.63 -1.54 -5.70
C VAL A 131 5.23 -2.70 -6.59
N PHE A 132 5.38 -3.93 -6.08
CA PHE A 132 4.79 -5.13 -6.67
C PHE A 132 4.51 -6.21 -5.61
N LYS A 133 3.80 -7.26 -6.02
CA LYS A 133 3.51 -8.46 -5.21
C LYS A 133 4.25 -9.66 -5.78
N ILE A 134 4.70 -10.57 -4.92
CA ILE A 134 5.39 -11.78 -5.38
C ILE A 134 4.38 -12.70 -6.09
N THR A 135 3.13 -12.76 -5.64
CA THR A 135 2.09 -13.55 -6.33
C THR A 135 1.67 -12.99 -7.69
N GLY A 136 2.11 -11.79 -8.06
CA GLY A 136 1.98 -11.25 -9.41
C GLY A 136 3.05 -11.78 -10.38
N VAL A 137 4.14 -12.36 -9.86
CA VAL A 137 5.28 -12.85 -10.67
C VAL A 137 5.68 -14.30 -10.34
N GLY A 138 4.88 -14.99 -9.52
CA GLY A 138 5.08 -16.38 -9.15
C GLY A 138 3.81 -16.98 -8.56
N ARG A 139 3.66 -18.30 -8.71
CA ARG A 139 2.44 -19.01 -8.31
C ARG A 139 2.28 -19.10 -6.80
N PHE A 140 1.10 -18.75 -6.32
CA PHE A 140 0.76 -18.76 -4.89
C PHE A 140 1.04 -20.11 -4.20
N SER A 141 0.57 -21.19 -4.81
CA SER A 141 0.71 -22.54 -4.24
C SER A 141 2.15 -23.08 -4.27
N LEU A 142 3.03 -22.50 -5.09
CA LEU A 142 4.47 -22.78 -5.03
C LEU A 142 5.12 -22.10 -3.83
N LEU A 143 4.76 -20.84 -3.55
CA LEU A 143 5.24 -20.11 -2.37
C LEU A 143 4.80 -20.79 -1.07
N GLU A 144 3.56 -21.31 -1.03
CA GLU A 144 3.05 -22.06 0.12
C GLU A 144 3.88 -23.34 0.37
N LYS A 145 4.21 -24.08 -0.68
CA LYS A 145 5.10 -25.25 -0.58
C LYS A 145 6.51 -24.89 -0.08
N LEU A 146 7.04 -23.75 -0.51
CA LEU A 146 8.36 -23.25 -0.08
C LEU A 146 8.35 -22.90 1.42
N ASP A 147 7.33 -22.20 1.91
CA ASP A 147 7.15 -21.88 3.33
C ASP A 147 6.98 -23.14 4.19
N GLU A 148 6.24 -24.13 3.69
CA GLU A 148 6.09 -25.44 4.32
C GLU A 148 7.36 -26.30 4.27
N LYS A 149 8.41 -25.85 3.55
CA LYS A 149 9.65 -26.59 3.29
C LYS A 149 9.38 -27.95 2.63
N ALA A 150 8.33 -28.03 1.82
CA ALA A 150 7.97 -29.22 1.08
C ALA A 150 9.00 -29.50 -0.03
N GLN A 151 9.14 -30.76 -0.42
CA GLN A 151 10.00 -31.12 -1.55
C GLN A 151 9.36 -30.65 -2.86
N LEU A 152 10.09 -29.82 -3.61
CA LEU A 152 9.68 -29.39 -4.94
C LEU A 152 10.02 -30.45 -5.99
N SER A 153 9.10 -30.67 -6.93
CA SER A 153 9.40 -31.40 -8.17
C SER A 153 10.41 -30.63 -9.03
N VAL A 154 10.98 -31.29 -10.04
CA VAL A 154 11.92 -30.64 -10.98
C VAL A 154 11.27 -29.43 -11.68
N LEU A 155 10.01 -29.57 -12.12
CA LEU A 155 9.26 -28.50 -12.76
C LEU A 155 9.01 -27.32 -11.79
N GLU A 156 8.71 -27.61 -10.52
CA GLU A 156 8.51 -26.57 -9.50
C GLU A 156 9.81 -25.86 -9.13
N GLN A 157 10.95 -26.56 -9.19
CA GLN A 157 12.27 -25.94 -9.02
C GLN A 157 12.58 -24.98 -10.19
N GLU A 158 12.28 -25.39 -11.42
CA GLU A 158 12.42 -24.53 -12.61
C GLU A 158 11.48 -23.32 -12.54
N GLU A 159 10.23 -23.52 -12.13
CA GLU A 159 9.25 -22.46 -11.91
C GLU A 159 9.73 -21.47 -10.83
N TRP A 160 10.28 -21.98 -9.73
CA TRP A 160 10.83 -21.14 -8.67
C TRP A 160 12.02 -20.30 -9.17
N GLN A 161 12.92 -20.89 -9.94
CA GLN A 161 14.05 -20.16 -10.54
C GLN A 161 13.57 -19.01 -11.44
N LYS A 162 12.48 -19.20 -12.19
CA LYS A 162 11.88 -18.13 -13.00
C LYS A 162 11.27 -17.03 -12.15
N ALA A 163 10.56 -17.37 -11.07
CA ALA A 163 10.03 -16.38 -10.14
C ALA A 163 11.16 -15.54 -9.51
N GLN A 164 12.25 -16.20 -9.08
CA GLN A 164 13.45 -15.51 -8.58
C GLN A 164 14.09 -14.61 -9.65
N ALA A 165 14.15 -15.06 -10.90
CA ALA A 165 14.68 -14.27 -12.01
C ALA A 165 13.85 -13.01 -12.29
N ARG A 166 12.51 -13.10 -12.23
CA ARG A 166 11.60 -11.94 -12.36
C ARG A 166 11.83 -10.92 -11.24
N VAL A 167 11.88 -11.39 -9.99
CA VAL A 167 12.18 -10.53 -8.81
C VAL A 167 13.54 -9.85 -8.96
N LEU A 168 14.56 -10.60 -9.37
CA LEU A 168 15.90 -10.06 -9.62
C LEU A 168 15.87 -9.00 -10.72
N ALA A 169 15.18 -9.25 -11.84
CA ALA A 169 15.10 -8.29 -12.95
C ALA A 169 14.45 -6.97 -12.51
N ILE A 170 13.35 -7.03 -11.76
CA ILE A 170 12.66 -5.86 -11.20
C ILE A 170 13.60 -5.07 -10.27
N CYS A 171 14.25 -5.74 -9.32
CA CYS A 171 15.14 -5.08 -8.35
C CYS A 171 16.41 -4.52 -9.01
N THR A 172 16.94 -5.22 -10.01
CA THR A 172 18.09 -4.74 -10.82
C THR A 172 17.73 -3.45 -11.55
N MET A 173 16.54 -3.40 -12.17
CA MET A 173 16.06 -2.20 -12.85
C MET A 173 15.85 -1.04 -11.87
N ALA A 174 15.21 -1.31 -10.72
CA ALA A 174 15.01 -0.34 -9.66
C ALA A 174 16.34 0.28 -9.19
N HIS A 175 17.34 -0.56 -8.93
CA HIS A 175 18.69 -0.12 -8.57
C HIS A 175 19.35 0.69 -9.68
N ALA A 176 19.34 0.20 -10.93
CA ALA A 176 19.97 0.87 -12.07
C ALA A 176 19.36 2.25 -12.38
N LYS A 177 18.06 2.42 -12.15
CA LYS A 177 17.37 3.72 -12.29
C LYS A 177 17.40 4.56 -11.01
N GLY A 178 17.85 3.97 -9.90
CA GLY A 178 17.88 4.61 -8.60
C GLY A 178 16.49 4.89 -8.01
N ILE A 179 15.48 4.13 -8.41
CA ILE A 179 14.08 4.25 -7.99
C ILE A 179 13.77 3.18 -6.95
N PRO A 180 13.28 3.54 -5.76
CA PRO A 180 12.84 2.58 -4.76
C PRO A 180 11.67 1.70 -5.25
N VAL A 181 11.72 0.41 -4.91
CA VAL A 181 10.66 -0.58 -5.16
C VAL A 181 10.29 -1.31 -3.86
N MET A 182 9.01 -1.39 -3.57
CA MET A 182 8.48 -2.13 -2.43
C MET A 182 7.97 -3.50 -2.85
N ILE A 183 8.19 -4.51 -2.00
CA ILE A 183 7.60 -5.84 -2.11
C ILE A 183 6.47 -5.91 -1.10
N ASP A 184 5.24 -6.03 -1.59
CA ASP A 184 4.05 -6.12 -0.75
C ASP A 184 4.00 -7.44 0.01
N ALA A 185 3.56 -7.37 1.27
CA ALA A 185 3.29 -8.54 2.09
C ALA A 185 1.88 -9.06 1.85
N GLU A 186 1.75 -10.37 1.86
CA GLU A 186 0.57 -11.12 1.48
C GLU A 186 0.13 -11.99 2.67
N GLU A 187 -0.29 -13.23 2.44
CA GLU A 187 -0.74 -14.13 3.49
C GLU A 187 0.41 -14.78 4.29
N SER A 188 0.15 -15.07 5.57
CA SER A 188 1.18 -15.50 6.52
C SER A 188 1.92 -16.79 6.16
N TRP A 189 1.28 -17.69 5.41
CA TRP A 189 1.81 -18.99 5.00
C TRP A 189 2.59 -18.97 3.67
N ILE A 190 2.77 -17.79 3.08
CA ILE A 190 3.71 -17.57 1.97
C ILE A 190 4.74 -16.48 2.32
N GLN A 191 4.59 -15.84 3.49
CA GLN A 191 5.28 -14.61 3.80
C GLN A 191 6.76 -14.83 4.10
N GLN A 192 7.16 -16.00 4.62
CA GLN A 192 8.57 -16.23 4.95
C GLN A 192 9.43 -16.26 3.68
N THR A 193 8.93 -16.89 2.61
CA THR A 193 9.58 -16.91 1.29
C THR A 193 9.69 -15.50 0.71
N ILE A 194 8.63 -14.69 0.82
CA ILE A 194 8.62 -13.29 0.38
C ILE A 194 9.65 -12.46 1.17
N ASP A 195 9.67 -12.61 2.50
CA ASP A 195 10.60 -11.88 3.38
C ASP A 195 12.07 -12.19 3.03
N MET A 196 12.39 -13.47 2.80
CA MET A 196 13.74 -13.90 2.42
C MET A 196 14.15 -13.35 1.06
N LEU A 197 13.27 -13.41 0.05
CA LEU A 197 13.53 -12.78 -1.25
C LEU A 197 13.82 -11.28 -1.11
N ALA A 198 13.03 -10.57 -0.30
CA ALA A 198 13.22 -9.14 -0.10
C ALA A 198 14.57 -8.85 0.57
N LEU A 199 14.94 -9.61 1.61
CA LEU A 199 16.24 -9.46 2.29
C LEU A 199 17.42 -9.76 1.36
N ASP A 200 17.34 -10.82 0.56
CA ASP A 200 18.37 -11.15 -0.43
C ASP A 200 18.56 -9.99 -1.43
N MET A 201 17.47 -9.40 -1.91
CA MET A 201 17.54 -8.25 -2.82
C MET A 201 18.05 -6.98 -2.15
N MET A 202 17.73 -6.75 -0.87
CA MET A 202 18.30 -5.62 -0.11
C MET A 202 19.80 -5.80 0.10
N HIS A 203 20.27 -7.02 0.40
CA HIS A 203 21.70 -7.29 0.55
C HIS A 203 22.48 -6.95 -0.72
N LEU A 204 21.88 -7.18 -1.89
CA LEU A 204 22.48 -6.84 -3.18
C LEU A 204 22.42 -5.34 -3.51
N TYR A 205 21.31 -4.65 -3.21
CA TYR A 205 21.01 -3.34 -3.79
C TYR A 205 20.87 -2.17 -2.81
N ASN A 206 20.87 -2.41 -1.49
CA ASN A 206 20.69 -1.36 -0.47
C ASN A 206 22.00 -0.91 0.21
N THR A 207 23.15 -1.00 -0.46
CA THR A 207 24.45 -0.67 0.14
C THR A 207 24.69 0.84 0.28
N GLU A 208 24.31 1.64 -0.72
CA GLU A 208 24.51 3.10 -0.72
C GLU A 208 23.24 3.88 -0.34
N LYS A 209 22.07 3.35 -0.72
CA LYS A 209 20.75 3.93 -0.45
C LYS A 209 19.70 2.83 -0.44
N ALA A 210 18.57 3.05 0.22
CA ALA A 210 17.48 2.08 0.20
C ALA A 210 16.77 2.04 -1.17
N ILE A 211 16.91 0.92 -1.88
CA ILE A 211 16.22 0.62 -3.15
C ILE A 211 15.07 -0.34 -2.91
N VAL A 212 15.31 -1.46 -2.24
CA VAL A 212 14.32 -2.51 -2.03
C VAL A 212 13.73 -2.39 -0.62
N TYR A 213 12.40 -2.52 -0.50
CA TYR A 213 11.68 -2.43 0.77
C TYR A 213 10.82 -3.69 0.96
N ASN A 214 10.90 -4.31 2.13
CA ASN A 214 10.00 -5.39 2.53
C ASN A 214 8.81 -4.79 3.29
N THR A 215 7.65 -5.45 3.25
CA THR A 215 6.46 -5.00 3.96
C THR A 215 6.27 -5.77 5.26
N TYR A 216 6.19 -5.03 6.37
CA TYR A 216 5.90 -5.57 7.69
C TYR A 216 4.43 -5.32 8.03
N GLN A 217 3.69 -6.40 8.29
CA GLN A 217 2.28 -6.35 8.69
C GLN A 217 2.17 -6.41 10.22
N LEU A 218 2.12 -5.26 10.90
CA LEU A 218 2.15 -5.12 12.36
C LEU A 218 0.84 -5.52 13.06
N TYR A 219 -0.17 -5.98 12.32
CA TYR A 219 -1.30 -6.72 12.89
C TYR A 219 -0.95 -8.14 13.31
N ARG A 220 0.27 -8.63 12.99
CA ARG A 220 0.77 -9.95 13.38
C ARG A 220 1.68 -9.81 14.59
N HIS A 221 1.54 -10.70 15.56
CA HIS A 221 2.28 -10.62 16.82
C HIS A 221 3.79 -10.86 16.68
N ASP A 222 4.26 -11.42 15.57
CA ASP A 222 5.67 -11.69 15.30
C ASP A 222 6.39 -10.56 14.54
N LYS A 223 5.67 -9.67 13.86
CA LYS A 223 6.27 -8.81 12.83
C LYS A 223 7.09 -7.64 13.36
N LEU A 224 6.81 -7.14 14.56
CA LEU A 224 7.69 -6.16 15.20
C LEU A 224 9.05 -6.77 15.57
N ALA A 225 9.06 -8.03 16.04
CA ALA A 225 10.31 -8.74 16.33
C ALA A 225 11.08 -9.06 15.04
N SER A 226 10.38 -9.47 13.99
CA SER A 226 10.96 -9.67 12.65
C SER A 226 11.66 -8.42 12.14
N LEU A 227 11.00 -7.25 12.18
CA LEU A 227 11.59 -5.97 11.76
C LEU A 227 12.91 -5.67 12.48
N LYS A 228 12.95 -5.88 13.80
CA LYS A 228 14.15 -5.66 14.61
C LYS A 228 15.27 -6.65 14.27
N ASN A 229 14.93 -7.91 14.05
CA ASN A 229 15.90 -8.93 13.65
C ASN A 229 16.48 -8.64 12.27
N ASP A 230 15.65 -8.25 11.31
CA ASP A 230 16.05 -7.90 9.96
C ASP A 230 16.96 -6.66 9.95
N HIS A 231 16.73 -5.70 10.86
CA HIS A 231 17.64 -4.58 11.07
C HIS A 231 19.02 -5.04 11.59
N VAL A 232 19.07 -5.98 12.53
CA VAL A 232 20.33 -6.57 12.99
C VAL A 232 21.07 -7.28 11.84
N ILE A 233 20.34 -7.99 10.97
CA ILE A 233 20.90 -8.62 9.77
C ILE A 233 21.45 -7.55 8.82
N ALA A 234 20.68 -6.48 8.57
CA ALA A 234 21.06 -5.38 7.69
C ALA A 234 22.34 -4.67 8.15
N VAL A 235 22.42 -4.34 9.44
CA VAL A 235 23.62 -3.71 10.04
C VAL A 235 24.83 -4.64 9.94
N LYS A 236 24.69 -5.93 10.23
CA LYS A 236 25.79 -6.90 10.10
C LYS A 236 26.22 -7.12 8.65
N GLY A 237 25.26 -7.09 7.72
CA GLY A 237 25.47 -7.26 6.29
C GLY A 237 25.93 -6.00 5.56
N GLY A 238 25.96 -4.84 6.23
CA GLY A 238 26.38 -3.57 5.64
C GLY A 238 25.40 -2.99 4.62
N PHE A 239 24.10 -3.19 4.80
CA PHE A 239 23.06 -2.62 3.93
C PHE A 239 21.97 -1.90 4.74
N ILE A 240 21.25 -0.99 4.09
CA ILE A 240 20.13 -0.23 4.68
C ILE A 240 18.87 -1.09 4.62
N LEU A 241 18.19 -1.25 5.75
CA LEU A 241 16.90 -1.94 5.79
C LEU A 241 15.82 -1.06 5.17
N GLY A 242 15.16 -1.52 4.11
CA GLY A 242 13.95 -0.90 3.58
C GLY A 242 12.70 -1.53 4.17
N ALA A 243 11.85 -0.74 4.84
CA ALA A 243 10.65 -1.23 5.52
C ALA A 243 9.37 -0.47 5.14
N LYS A 244 8.38 -1.12 4.55
CA LYS A 244 7.01 -0.61 4.47
C LYS A 244 6.23 -1.09 5.69
N LEU A 245 5.81 -0.16 6.54
CA LEU A 245 5.08 -0.46 7.77
C LEU A 245 3.58 -0.34 7.51
N VAL A 246 2.84 -1.44 7.66
CA VAL A 246 1.37 -1.47 7.58
C VAL A 246 0.79 -2.22 8.77
N ARG A 247 -0.51 -2.05 9.06
CA ARG A 247 -1.18 -2.98 9.99
C ARG A 247 -1.32 -4.34 9.32
N GLY A 248 -2.17 -4.45 8.31
CA GLY A 248 -2.36 -5.68 7.55
C GLY A 248 -3.68 -5.67 6.78
N ALA A 249 -3.84 -6.66 5.93
CA ALA A 249 -4.79 -6.64 4.82
C ALA A 249 -5.48 -7.98 4.58
N TYR A 250 -5.38 -8.93 5.52
CA TYR A 250 -5.88 -10.31 5.39
C TYR A 250 -6.48 -10.87 6.70
N MET A 251 -6.81 -10.02 7.68
CA MET A 251 -7.12 -10.43 9.07
C MET A 251 -8.20 -11.51 9.18
N GLU A 252 -9.30 -11.36 8.44
CA GLU A 252 -10.40 -12.34 8.46
C GLU A 252 -10.01 -13.66 7.78
N LYS A 253 -9.23 -13.60 6.71
CA LYS A 253 -8.70 -14.78 6.00
C LYS A 253 -7.75 -15.57 6.90
N GLU A 254 -6.88 -14.89 7.61
CA GLU A 254 -5.91 -15.45 8.56
C GLU A 254 -6.58 -16.16 9.74
N ARG A 255 -7.59 -15.50 10.35
CA ARG A 255 -8.37 -16.11 11.44
C ARG A 255 -9.18 -17.32 10.97
N LYS A 256 -9.80 -17.23 9.79
CA LYS A 256 -10.55 -18.34 9.20
C LYS A 256 -9.63 -19.55 8.96
N ARG A 257 -8.47 -19.35 8.33
CA ARG A 257 -7.50 -20.43 8.09
C ARG A 257 -7.02 -21.06 9.39
N ALA A 258 -6.67 -20.24 10.38
CA ALA A 258 -6.22 -20.72 11.69
C ALA A 258 -7.28 -21.60 12.38
N ALA A 259 -8.56 -21.21 12.32
CA ALA A 259 -9.66 -22.02 12.84
C ALA A 259 -9.87 -23.33 12.06
N GLU A 260 -9.78 -23.30 10.73
CA GLU A 260 -9.95 -24.48 9.87
C GLU A 260 -8.80 -25.49 10.03
N MET A 261 -7.57 -25.00 10.24
CA MET A 261 -6.36 -25.84 10.37
C MET A 261 -5.98 -26.15 11.83
N GLY A 262 -6.66 -25.55 12.81
CA GLY A 262 -6.46 -25.85 14.24
C GLY A 262 -5.18 -25.26 14.85
N TYR A 263 -4.63 -24.18 14.30
CA TYR A 263 -3.47 -23.48 14.87
C TYR A 263 -3.87 -22.10 15.43
N LEU A 264 -3.01 -21.51 16.26
CA LEU A 264 -3.26 -20.18 16.84
C LEU A 264 -3.16 -19.10 15.75
N SER A 265 -4.17 -18.24 15.65
CA SER A 265 -4.12 -17.13 14.68
C SER A 265 -2.86 -16.26 14.89
N PRO A 266 -2.11 -15.94 13.82
CA PRO A 266 -0.91 -15.11 13.94
C PRO A 266 -1.24 -13.63 14.20
N ILE A 267 -2.53 -13.29 14.17
CA ILE A 267 -3.02 -11.92 14.26
C ILE A 267 -3.17 -11.51 15.72
N GLN A 268 -2.82 -10.26 16.00
CA GLN A 268 -3.04 -9.59 17.27
C GLN A 268 -4.50 -9.74 17.75
N PRO A 269 -4.72 -9.84 19.07
CA PRO A 269 -6.04 -10.14 19.62
C PRO A 269 -7.07 -9.04 19.33
N ASP A 270 -6.60 -7.79 19.25
CA ASP A 270 -7.44 -6.62 19.01
C ASP A 270 -6.69 -5.52 18.25
N LYS A 271 -7.45 -4.49 17.85
CA LYS A 271 -6.91 -3.33 17.13
C LYS A 271 -5.88 -2.56 17.97
N GLN A 272 -6.08 -2.45 19.29
CA GLN A 272 -5.19 -1.68 20.15
C GLN A 272 -3.80 -2.33 20.23
N SER A 273 -3.75 -3.66 20.24
CA SER A 273 -2.52 -4.44 20.20
C SER A 273 -1.79 -4.28 18.86
N ALA A 274 -2.52 -4.28 17.74
CA ALA A 274 -1.95 -3.98 16.42
C ALA A 274 -1.49 -2.51 16.29
N ASP A 275 -2.21 -1.56 16.88
CA ASP A 275 -1.82 -0.15 16.93
C ASP A 275 -0.51 0.01 17.72
N LYS A 276 -0.42 -0.64 18.89
CA LYS A 276 0.78 -0.60 19.74
C LYS A 276 2.03 -1.07 19.00
N ASP A 277 1.95 -2.20 18.29
CA ASP A 277 3.09 -2.71 17.52
C ASP A 277 3.43 -1.83 16.31
N TYR A 278 2.42 -1.27 15.65
CA TYR A 278 2.61 -0.29 14.58
C TYR A 278 3.35 0.95 15.10
N ASP A 279 2.87 1.54 16.18
CA ASP A 279 3.41 2.77 16.75
C ASP A 279 4.81 2.54 17.36
N ALA A 280 5.07 1.35 17.92
CA ALA A 280 6.41 0.95 18.37
C ALA A 280 7.39 0.76 17.20
N SER A 281 6.92 0.35 16.03
CA SER A 281 7.76 0.25 14.83
C SER A 281 8.18 1.63 14.30
N LEU A 282 7.32 2.66 14.41
CA LEU A 282 7.66 4.03 14.05
C LEU A 282 8.78 4.60 14.92
N ASP A 283 8.70 4.37 16.24
CA ASP A 283 9.74 4.81 17.17
C ASP A 283 11.07 4.13 16.87
N PHE A 284 11.06 2.80 16.70
CA PHE A 284 12.24 2.02 16.35
C PHE A 284 12.89 2.49 15.04
N CYS A 285 12.11 2.66 13.96
CA CYS A 285 12.66 3.10 12.67
C CYS A 285 13.23 4.51 12.73
N THR A 286 12.62 5.42 13.50
CA THR A 286 13.14 6.79 13.67
C THR A 286 14.38 6.86 14.57
N ASP A 287 14.56 5.94 15.53
CA ASP A 287 15.80 5.80 16.31
C ASP A 287 16.98 5.29 15.47
N HIS A 288 16.71 4.59 14.37
CA HIS A 288 17.71 3.97 13.51
C HIS A 288 17.72 4.55 12.09
N ILE A 289 17.34 5.82 11.94
CA ILE A 289 17.10 6.47 10.65
C ILE A 289 18.29 6.44 9.69
N ASP A 290 19.52 6.34 10.19
CA ASP A 290 20.73 6.24 9.35
C ASP A 290 20.90 4.87 8.67
N THR A 291 20.20 3.85 9.17
CA THR A 291 20.32 2.44 8.74
C THR A 291 18.98 1.80 8.37
N ILE A 292 17.88 2.52 8.52
CA ILE A 292 16.53 2.11 8.13
C ILE A 292 15.89 3.22 7.30
N ALA A 293 15.38 2.84 6.13
CA ALA A 293 14.45 3.65 5.36
C ALA A 293 13.06 3.02 5.42
N PHE A 294 12.01 3.83 5.63
CA PHE A 294 10.67 3.31 5.80
C PHE A 294 9.55 4.15 5.18
N VAL A 295 8.49 3.43 4.79
CA VAL A 295 7.22 3.98 4.33
C VAL A 295 6.15 3.63 5.36
N ALA A 296 5.62 4.64 6.05
CA ALA A 296 4.54 4.51 7.03
C ALA A 296 3.18 4.47 6.32
N GLY A 297 2.73 3.27 5.95
CA GLY A 297 1.42 3.02 5.35
C GLY A 297 0.31 2.96 6.40
N THR A 298 -0.37 4.07 6.64
CA THR A 298 -1.46 4.14 7.64
C THR A 298 -2.46 5.25 7.32
N HIS A 299 -3.71 4.97 7.64
CA HIS A 299 -4.79 5.95 7.66
C HIS A 299 -5.19 6.39 9.07
N ASN A 300 -4.50 5.90 10.10
CA ASN A 300 -4.75 6.31 11.47
C ASN A 300 -4.14 7.69 11.70
N GLU A 301 -5.00 8.67 11.98
CA GLU A 301 -4.62 10.06 12.24
C GLU A 301 -3.60 10.17 13.38
N GLU A 302 -3.75 9.36 14.43
CA GLU A 302 -2.86 9.38 15.60
C GLU A 302 -1.47 8.84 15.27
N SER A 303 -1.38 7.70 14.56
CA SER A 303 -0.08 7.17 14.12
C SER A 303 0.64 8.16 13.18
N CYS A 304 -0.09 8.88 12.31
CA CYS A 304 0.48 9.95 11.47
C CYS A 304 0.99 11.12 12.32
N ARG A 305 0.23 11.52 13.34
CA ARG A 305 0.63 12.58 14.28
C ARG A 305 1.89 12.20 15.05
N GLN A 306 1.91 10.98 15.60
CA GLN A 306 3.05 10.45 16.32
C GLN A 306 4.32 10.46 15.45
N LEU A 307 4.25 9.99 14.20
CA LEU A 307 5.43 10.03 13.32
C LEU A 307 5.90 11.47 13.07
N ALA A 308 4.99 12.41 12.79
CA ALA A 308 5.36 13.82 12.62
C ALA A 308 6.06 14.38 13.87
N GLU A 309 5.50 14.12 15.06
CA GLU A 309 6.09 14.54 16.33
C GLU A 309 7.44 13.88 16.62
N LEU A 310 7.63 12.62 16.25
CA LEU A 310 8.91 11.92 16.37
C LEU A 310 9.99 12.56 15.49
N LEU A 311 9.66 12.91 14.25
CA LEU A 311 10.59 13.57 13.34
C LEU A 311 10.99 14.95 13.88
N ASP A 312 10.02 15.76 14.31
CA ASP A 312 10.27 17.07 14.92
C ASP A 312 11.14 16.96 16.19
N LYS A 313 10.78 16.04 17.10
CA LYS A 313 11.48 15.85 18.38
C LYS A 313 12.92 15.36 18.19
N LYS A 314 13.15 14.50 17.19
CA LYS A 314 14.47 13.93 16.87
C LYS A 314 15.28 14.82 15.92
N GLY A 315 14.72 15.94 15.46
CA GLY A 315 15.39 16.86 14.52
C GLY A 315 15.60 16.26 13.12
N ILE A 316 14.81 15.25 12.75
CA ILE A 316 14.90 14.60 11.44
C ILE A 316 14.21 15.51 10.42
N ASN A 317 14.92 15.83 9.34
CA ASN A 317 14.39 16.68 8.27
C ASN A 317 13.09 16.07 7.70
N HIS A 318 12.04 16.88 7.51
CA HIS A 318 10.74 16.42 6.96
C HIS A 318 10.85 15.85 5.54
N LYS A 319 11.92 16.21 4.82
CA LYS A 319 12.30 15.72 3.49
C LYS A 319 13.41 14.67 3.53
N ASN A 320 13.69 14.08 4.69
CA ASN A 320 14.63 12.96 4.78
C ASN A 320 14.19 11.84 3.82
N PRO A 321 15.06 11.38 2.90
CA PRO A 321 14.70 10.39 1.88
C PRO A 321 14.32 9.03 2.47
N HIS A 322 14.64 8.77 3.74
CA HIS A 322 14.34 7.53 4.44
C HIS A 322 12.94 7.51 5.06
N VAL A 323 12.14 8.57 4.98
CA VAL A 323 10.80 8.60 5.59
C VAL A 323 9.77 9.05 4.59
N TYR A 324 8.75 8.21 4.38
CA TYR A 324 7.54 8.58 3.65
C TYR A 324 6.30 8.25 4.46
N PHE A 325 5.32 9.16 4.47
CA PHE A 325 3.95 8.85 4.85
C PHE A 325 3.20 8.30 3.64
N SER A 326 2.33 7.30 3.84
CA SER A 326 1.54 6.77 2.74
C SER A 326 0.11 6.39 3.11
N GLN A 327 -0.81 6.71 2.20
CA GLN A 327 -2.24 6.41 2.26
C GLN A 327 -2.71 5.87 0.90
N LEU A 328 -3.81 5.14 0.87
CA LEU A 328 -4.47 4.75 -0.37
C LEU A 328 -5.10 5.95 -1.11
N LEU A 329 -5.15 5.87 -2.44
CA LEU A 329 -5.97 6.75 -3.28
C LEU A 329 -7.45 6.68 -2.88
N GLY A 330 -8.13 7.82 -2.90
CA GLY A 330 -9.55 7.92 -2.55
C GLY A 330 -9.83 7.87 -1.05
N MET A 331 -8.80 7.81 -0.19
CA MET A 331 -8.96 7.78 1.26
C MET A 331 -7.97 8.73 1.95
N SER A 332 -8.45 9.46 2.95
CA SER A 332 -7.65 10.28 3.87
C SER A 332 -6.81 11.35 3.20
N ASP A 333 -7.42 12.05 2.24
CA ASP A 333 -6.84 13.26 1.63
C ASP A 333 -6.52 14.32 2.70
N ASN A 334 -7.30 14.36 3.79
CA ASN A 334 -7.01 15.24 4.93
C ASN A 334 -5.69 14.92 5.63
N LEU A 335 -5.20 13.67 5.60
CA LEU A 335 -3.88 13.34 6.11
C LEU A 335 -2.82 13.70 5.08
N SER A 336 -2.95 13.17 3.86
CA SER A 336 -1.90 13.26 2.85
C SER A 336 -1.57 14.70 2.45
N PHE A 337 -2.58 15.51 2.14
CA PHE A 337 -2.36 16.89 1.68
C PHE A 337 -1.94 17.83 2.81
N ASN A 338 -2.40 17.61 4.04
CA ASN A 338 -1.93 18.40 5.19
C ASN A 338 -0.48 18.05 5.58
N LEU A 339 -0.09 16.78 5.53
CA LEU A 339 1.31 16.35 5.70
C LEU A 339 2.21 16.95 4.61
N ALA A 340 1.77 16.87 3.34
CA ALA A 340 2.53 17.41 2.23
C ALA A 340 2.67 18.94 2.32
N ASN A 341 1.61 19.65 2.71
CA ASN A 341 1.64 21.09 2.97
C ASN A 341 2.63 21.44 4.12
N ALA A 342 2.70 20.60 5.15
CA ALA A 342 3.67 20.69 6.24
C ALA A 342 5.09 20.20 5.85
N GLN A 343 5.35 20.01 4.55
CA GLN A 343 6.64 19.65 3.96
C GLN A 343 7.15 18.23 4.27
N TYR A 344 6.30 17.33 4.77
CA TYR A 344 6.66 15.91 4.87
C TYR A 344 6.73 15.26 3.49
N ASN A 345 7.50 14.18 3.37
CA ASN A 345 7.46 13.28 2.22
C ASN A 345 6.20 12.42 2.30
N VAL A 346 5.32 12.53 1.29
CA VAL A 346 4.04 11.84 1.26
C VAL A 346 3.83 11.23 -0.12
N ALA A 347 3.37 9.98 -0.18
CA ALA A 347 2.98 9.34 -1.43
C ALA A 347 1.70 8.53 -1.27
N LYS A 348 0.80 8.60 -2.26
CA LYS A 348 -0.39 7.75 -2.28
C LYS A 348 -0.18 6.46 -3.04
N TYR A 349 -0.67 5.37 -2.47
CA TYR A 349 -0.79 4.09 -3.13
C TYR A 349 -1.94 4.14 -4.15
N VAL A 350 -1.63 3.98 -5.43
CA VAL A 350 -2.55 4.14 -6.56
C VAL A 350 -2.67 2.82 -7.32
N PRO A 351 -3.72 2.02 -7.00
CA PRO A 351 -4.07 0.83 -7.76
C PRO A 351 -4.39 1.18 -9.21
N TYR A 352 -3.89 0.39 -10.15
CA TYR A 352 -4.27 0.48 -11.56
C TYR A 352 -4.20 -0.90 -12.23
N GLY A 353 -4.92 -1.05 -13.33
CA GLY A 353 -4.94 -2.30 -14.09
C GLY A 353 -6.34 -2.66 -14.61
N PRO A 354 -6.47 -3.79 -15.31
CA PRO A 354 -7.74 -4.23 -15.87
C PRO A 354 -8.82 -4.32 -14.79
N ILE A 355 -10.02 -3.77 -15.04
CA ILE A 355 -11.11 -3.72 -14.03
C ILE A 355 -11.35 -5.08 -13.35
N LYS A 356 -11.28 -6.19 -14.10
CA LYS A 356 -11.49 -7.54 -13.54
C LYS A 356 -10.45 -7.93 -12.50
N ALA A 357 -9.20 -7.51 -12.67
CA ALA A 357 -8.11 -7.78 -11.74
C ALA A 357 -8.17 -6.86 -10.50
N VAL A 358 -8.59 -5.60 -10.68
CA VAL A 358 -8.65 -4.63 -9.56
C VAL A 358 -9.88 -4.83 -8.67
N LEU A 359 -10.98 -5.38 -9.19
CA LEU A 359 -12.22 -5.55 -8.43
C LEU A 359 -12.08 -6.43 -7.17
N PRO A 360 -11.43 -7.61 -7.21
CA PRO A 360 -11.14 -8.40 -6.00
C PRO A 360 -10.44 -7.58 -4.92
N TYR A 361 -9.42 -6.80 -5.30
CA TYR A 361 -8.72 -5.89 -4.38
C TYR A 361 -9.68 -4.86 -3.75
N LEU A 362 -10.53 -4.21 -4.55
CA LEU A 362 -11.51 -3.24 -4.05
C LEU A 362 -12.54 -3.88 -3.12
N PHE A 363 -12.99 -5.11 -3.40
CA PHE A 363 -13.91 -5.83 -2.54
C PHE A 363 -13.28 -6.22 -1.21
N ARG A 364 -12.04 -6.69 -1.21
CA ARG A 364 -11.30 -6.98 0.04
C ARG A 364 -11.17 -5.72 0.89
N ARG A 365 -10.82 -4.59 0.27
CA ARG A 365 -10.80 -3.26 0.93
C ARG A 365 -12.16 -2.80 1.45
N ALA A 366 -13.26 -3.26 0.87
CA ALA A 366 -14.60 -2.95 1.35
C ALA A 366 -15.10 -3.95 2.43
N GLN A 367 -14.68 -5.21 2.37
CA GLN A 367 -15.17 -6.29 3.25
C GLN A 367 -14.45 -6.34 4.59
N GLU A 368 -13.18 -5.93 4.68
CA GLU A 368 -12.40 -5.89 5.92
C GLU A 368 -12.82 -4.76 6.89
N ASN A 369 -14.01 -4.20 6.67
CA ASN A 369 -14.50 -2.93 7.21
C ASN A 369 -15.24 -3.06 8.56
N THR A 370 -14.58 -3.58 9.59
CA THR A 370 -14.86 -3.09 10.95
C THR A 370 -13.99 -1.89 11.29
N ALA A 371 -12.71 -1.89 10.87
CA ALA A 371 -11.79 -0.78 11.11
C ALA A 371 -12.03 0.45 10.19
N ILE A 372 -12.43 0.21 8.93
CA ILE A 372 -12.67 1.28 7.94
C ILE A 372 -14.03 1.95 8.15
N ALA A 373 -15.04 1.34 8.80
CA ALA A 373 -16.34 1.98 9.03
C ALA A 373 -16.23 3.33 9.78
N GLY A 374 -15.34 3.40 10.78
CA GLY A 374 -15.01 4.65 11.47
C GLY A 374 -14.34 5.66 10.52
N GLN A 375 -13.43 5.18 9.67
CA GLN A 375 -12.72 6.01 8.71
C GLN A 375 -13.65 6.53 7.59
N MET A 376 -14.55 5.73 7.03
CA MET A 376 -15.53 6.17 6.02
C MET A 376 -16.48 7.23 6.58
N SER A 377 -16.89 7.06 7.83
CA SER A 377 -17.72 8.05 8.53
C SER A 377 -16.94 9.36 8.73
N ARG A 378 -15.65 9.26 9.05
CA ARG A 378 -14.74 10.41 9.15
C ARG A 378 -14.54 11.11 7.80
N GLU A 379 -14.26 10.39 6.71
CA GLU A 379 -14.16 10.94 5.35
C GLU A 379 -15.43 11.71 4.98
N LEU A 380 -16.61 11.10 5.20
CA LEU A 380 -17.89 11.74 4.92
C LEU A 380 -18.06 13.02 5.75
N SER A 381 -17.67 13.02 7.03
CA SER A 381 -17.76 14.20 7.89
C SER A 381 -16.89 15.37 7.39
N LEU A 382 -15.70 15.09 6.88
CA LEU A 382 -14.76 16.07 6.34
C LEU A 382 -15.24 16.62 5.00
N ILE A 383 -15.78 15.77 4.12
CA ILE A 383 -16.42 16.21 2.88
C ILE A 383 -17.61 17.13 3.19
N VAL A 384 -18.45 16.79 4.17
CA VAL A 384 -19.58 17.64 4.59
C VAL A 384 -19.08 18.99 5.13
N LYS A 385 -18.00 19.00 5.90
CA LYS A 385 -17.37 20.23 6.41
C LYS A 385 -16.86 21.10 5.26
N GLU A 386 -16.24 20.52 4.24
CA GLU A 386 -15.76 21.26 3.07
C GLU A 386 -16.89 21.79 2.18
N VAL A 387 -17.93 20.99 1.93
CA VAL A 387 -19.13 21.42 1.18
C VAL A 387 -19.78 22.62 1.85
N LYS A 388 -19.88 22.62 3.18
CA LYS A 388 -20.36 23.77 3.97
C LYS A 388 -19.43 24.97 3.83
N ARG A 389 -18.10 24.79 3.96
CA ARG A 389 -17.10 25.85 3.81
C ARG A 389 -17.22 26.56 2.46
N ARG A 390 -17.39 25.79 1.37
CA ARG A 390 -17.57 26.30 0.00
C ARG A 390 -18.96 26.86 -0.30
N LYS A 391 -19.90 26.83 0.67
CA LYS A 391 -21.29 27.27 0.52
C LYS A 391 -22.02 26.58 -0.64
N LEU A 392 -21.72 25.30 -0.88
CA LEU A 392 -22.38 24.53 -1.94
C LEU A 392 -23.73 23.99 -1.44
N SER A 393 -24.77 24.03 -2.29
CA SER A 393 -25.99 23.26 -2.04
C SER A 393 -25.67 21.76 -2.12
N LYS A 394 -26.19 21.00 -1.15
CA LYS A 394 -25.98 19.55 -1.04
C LYS A 394 -26.46 18.82 -2.28
#